data_AF-A0A068VAF3-F1
#
_entry.id   AF-A0A068VAF3-F1
#
_cell.length_a   1.000
_cell.length_b   1.000
_cell.length_c   1.000
_cell.angle_alpha   90.00
_cell.angle_beta   90.00
_cell.angle_gamma   90.00
#
_symmetry.space_group_name_H-M   'P 1'
#
loop_
_entity.id
_entity.type
_entity.pdbx_description
1 polymer ?
#
loop_
_entity_poly.entity_id
_entity_poly.type
_entity_poly.pdbx_seq_one_letter_code
_entity_poly.pdbx_strand_id
1 'polypeptide(L)'
;MEQILHTKGGEDEESYAKNSTFQRSVFMNVNHALNRSIQEFCQANLAEAECIRVADLGCASGPNTLLAVESIIDSINRECHNMNILKLPNIQVFLNDLMSNDFNSIFKLLPSFYQKLEESYGCGSRSCFIAAMPGSFYGRLFPPCILYTLLTAFIGFLRFANLLLYCL
;
A
#
# COMPACT_ATOMS: atom_id res chain seq x y z
N MET A 1 -6.49 -14.92 21.31
CA MET A 1 -7.67 -14.10 20.96
C MET A 1 -7.45 -13.31 19.67
N GLU A 2 -6.78 -13.88 18.65
CA GLU A 2 -6.52 -13.21 17.36
C GLU A 2 -7.51 -13.62 16.25
N GLN A 3 -8.44 -14.54 16.53
CA GLN A 3 -9.34 -15.11 15.53
C GLN A 3 -10.65 -14.33 15.31
N ILE A 4 -10.88 -13.21 16.01
CA ILE A 4 -12.21 -12.56 16.07
C ILE A 4 -12.23 -11.14 15.45
N LEU A 5 -11.08 -10.51 15.19
CA LEU A 5 -11.05 -9.23 14.48
C LEU A 5 -10.91 -9.47 12.97
N HIS A 6 -11.94 -9.21 12.20
CA HIS A 6 -11.85 -9.08 10.75
C HIS A 6 -12.91 -8.08 10.27
N THR A 7 -12.64 -7.36 9.19
CA THR A 7 -13.67 -6.55 8.53
C THR A 7 -14.71 -7.49 7.92
N LYS A 8 -16.00 -7.13 7.97
CA LYS A 8 -17.06 -7.89 7.27
C LYS A 8 -16.76 -7.90 5.75
N GLY A 9 -16.31 -9.05 5.24
CA GLY A 9 -16.20 -9.33 3.80
C GLY A 9 -17.56 -9.72 3.22
N GLY A 10 -17.82 -9.41 1.95
CA GLY A 10 -19.06 -9.75 1.24
C GLY A 10 -19.51 -8.72 0.21
N GLU A 11 -20.48 -9.08 -0.64
CA GLU A 11 -21.16 -8.19 -1.61
C GLU A 11 -22.47 -7.57 -1.05
N ASP A 12 -22.81 -7.98 0.18
CA ASP A 12 -24.00 -7.66 0.95
C ASP A 12 -24.11 -6.15 1.23
N GLU A 13 -25.31 -5.63 1.45
CA GLU A 13 -25.54 -4.18 1.67
C GLU A 13 -24.81 -3.60 2.90
N GLU A 14 -24.39 -4.45 3.85
CA GLU A 14 -23.60 -4.07 5.03
C GLU A 14 -22.07 -4.24 4.87
N SER A 15 -21.57 -4.60 3.69
CA SER A 15 -20.14 -4.90 3.53
C SER A 15 -19.26 -3.65 3.65
N TYR A 16 -18.04 -3.84 4.17
CA TYR A 16 -17.06 -2.75 4.34
C TYR A 16 -16.77 -2.01 3.03
N ALA A 17 -16.84 -2.70 1.89
CA ALA A 17 -16.62 -2.13 0.57
C ALA A 17 -17.68 -1.08 0.18
N LYS A 18 -18.91 -1.18 0.69
CA LYS A 18 -20.01 -0.23 0.40
C LYS A 18 -20.12 0.91 1.42
N ASN A 19 -19.71 0.70 2.67
CA ASN A 19 -19.74 1.71 3.74
C ASN A 19 -18.42 2.51 3.91
N SER A 20 -17.53 2.49 2.91
CA SER A 20 -16.18 3.06 3.02
C SER A 20 -16.04 4.57 2.72
N THR A 21 -17.16 5.29 2.58
CA THR A 21 -17.15 6.72 2.20
C THR A 21 -16.45 7.61 3.22
N PHE A 22 -16.55 7.26 4.52
CA PHE A 22 -15.84 7.94 5.61
C PHE A 22 -14.32 7.71 5.56
N GLN A 23 -13.90 6.48 5.22
CA GLN A 23 -12.50 6.09 5.08
C GLN A 23 -11.86 6.76 3.86
N ARG A 24 -12.60 6.90 2.75
CA ARG A 24 -12.14 7.65 1.57
C ARG A 24 -11.92 9.14 1.88
N SER A 25 -12.79 9.75 2.68
CA SER A 25 -12.65 11.15 3.10
C SER A 25 -11.44 11.37 4.01
N VAL A 26 -11.14 10.42 4.90
CA VAL A 26 -9.96 10.51 5.79
C VAL A 26 -8.67 10.05 5.15
N PHE A 27 -8.71 9.15 4.18
CA PHE A 27 -7.59 8.90 3.27
C PHE A 27 -7.13 10.20 2.59
N MET A 28 -8.07 11.05 2.15
CA MET A 28 -7.75 12.37 1.61
C MET A 28 -7.14 13.36 2.64
N ASN A 29 -7.40 13.19 3.94
CA ASN A 29 -6.84 14.04 5.01
C ASN A 29 -5.50 13.50 5.60
N VAL A 30 -5.30 12.18 5.62
CA VAL A 30 -4.05 11.50 6.03
C VAL A 30 -2.91 11.73 5.01
N ASN A 31 -3.27 12.25 3.83
CA ASN A 31 -2.37 12.51 2.70
C ASN A 31 -1.13 13.35 3.06
N HIS A 32 -1.20 14.37 3.91
CA HIS A 32 -0.03 15.25 4.08
C HIS A 32 1.14 14.57 4.80
N ALA A 33 0.87 13.81 5.87
CA ALA A 33 1.92 13.10 6.60
C ALA A 33 2.50 11.96 5.75
N LEU A 34 1.63 11.20 5.08
CA LEU A 34 2.03 10.13 4.16
C LEU A 34 2.87 10.68 2.99
N ASN A 35 2.43 11.76 2.35
CA ASN A 35 3.17 12.38 1.26
C ASN A 35 4.53 12.90 1.70
N ARG A 36 4.64 13.46 2.91
CA ARG A 36 5.95 13.88 3.46
C ARG A 36 6.86 12.67 3.68
N SER A 37 6.36 11.60 4.30
CA SER A 37 7.17 10.38 4.50
C SER A 37 7.63 9.78 3.17
N ILE A 38 6.75 9.74 2.16
CA ILE A 38 7.10 9.27 0.81
C ILE A 38 8.16 10.19 0.21
N GLN A 39 8.01 11.51 0.32
CA GLN A 39 8.97 12.48 -0.18
C GLN A 39 10.36 12.30 0.45
N GLU A 40 10.44 12.23 1.78
CA GLU A 40 11.70 12.03 2.52
C GLU A 40 12.35 10.68 2.14
N PHE A 41 11.55 9.61 2.07
CA PHE A 41 12.00 8.31 1.60
C PHE A 41 12.55 8.39 0.18
N CYS A 42 11.83 9.06 -0.73
CA CYS A 42 12.21 9.18 -2.12
C CYS A 42 13.52 9.96 -2.26
N GLN A 43 13.68 11.07 -1.54
CA GLN A 43 14.91 11.87 -1.55
C GLN A 43 16.12 11.10 -1.07
N ALA A 44 15.94 10.22 -0.08
CA ALA A 44 17.03 9.43 0.48
C ALA A 44 17.41 8.21 -0.38
N ASN A 45 16.47 7.63 -1.15
CA ASN A 45 16.65 6.29 -1.69
C ASN A 45 16.44 6.15 -3.21
N LEU A 46 15.65 7.03 -3.86
CA LEU A 46 15.25 6.81 -5.27
C LEU A 46 16.41 6.78 -6.26
N ALA A 47 17.46 7.56 -6.03
CA ALA A 47 18.58 7.67 -6.96
C ALA A 47 19.34 6.34 -7.15
N GLU A 48 19.28 5.45 -6.16
CA GLU A 48 20.01 4.17 -6.15
C GLU A 48 19.06 2.96 -6.13
N ALA A 49 17.75 3.18 -5.95
CA ALA A 49 16.79 2.10 -5.81
C ALA A 49 16.38 1.52 -7.16
N GLU A 50 16.81 0.28 -7.44
CA GLU A 50 16.24 -0.52 -8.54
C GLU A 50 14.81 -0.99 -8.25
N CYS A 51 14.49 -1.16 -6.96
CA CYS A 51 13.20 -1.63 -6.48
C CYS A 51 12.84 -1.00 -5.13
N ILE A 52 11.69 -0.34 -5.09
CA ILE A 52 11.04 0.15 -3.88
C ILE A 52 10.10 -0.94 -3.38
N ARG A 53 10.16 -1.23 -2.08
CA ARG A 53 9.20 -2.14 -1.45
C ARG A 53 8.26 -1.34 -0.57
N VAL A 54 6.99 -1.70 -0.63
CA VAL A 54 5.93 -1.08 0.16
C VAL A 54 5.22 -2.21 0.87
N ALA A 55 4.91 -2.06 2.16
CA ALA A 55 3.99 -2.96 2.82
C ALA A 55 2.83 -2.18 3.44
N ASP A 56 1.61 -2.63 3.16
CA ASP A 56 0.39 -2.13 3.76
C ASP A 56 -0.06 -3.10 4.86
N LEU A 57 0.16 -2.71 6.12
CA LEU A 57 -0.10 -3.49 7.33
C LEU A 57 -1.52 -3.23 7.84
N GLY A 58 -2.38 -4.26 7.76
CA GLY A 58 -3.81 -4.13 8.01
C GLY A 58 -4.55 -3.53 6.81
N CYS A 59 -4.33 -4.12 5.64
CA CYS A 59 -4.84 -3.64 4.35
C CYS A 59 -6.37 -3.76 4.20
N ALA A 60 -7.03 -4.53 5.08
CA ALA A 60 -8.43 -4.95 5.00
C ALA A 60 -8.75 -5.64 3.66
N SER A 61 -10.01 -5.58 3.23
CA SER A 61 -10.52 -6.21 2.01
C SER A 61 -11.14 -5.18 1.04
N GLY A 62 -11.23 -5.56 -0.24
CA GLY A 62 -11.96 -4.82 -1.25
C GLY A 62 -11.20 -3.66 -1.91
N PRO A 63 -11.89 -2.77 -2.64
CA PRO A 63 -11.26 -1.82 -3.55
C PRO A 63 -10.46 -0.72 -2.84
N ASN A 64 -10.75 -0.44 -1.57
CA ASN A 64 -10.04 0.62 -0.82
C ASN A 64 -8.55 0.31 -0.63
N THR A 65 -8.21 -0.99 -0.51
CA THR A 65 -6.82 -1.44 -0.42
C THR A 65 -6.04 -1.02 -1.66
N LEU A 66 -6.61 -1.22 -2.86
CA LEU A 66 -5.95 -0.86 -4.11
C LEU A 66 -5.91 0.66 -4.34
N LEU A 67 -6.90 1.42 -3.82
CA LEU A 67 -6.84 2.89 -3.82
C LEU A 67 -5.67 3.42 -2.98
N ALA A 68 -5.37 2.78 -1.85
CA ALA A 68 -4.21 3.13 -1.04
C ALA A 68 -2.91 2.91 -1.80
N VAL A 69 -2.78 1.75 -2.45
CA VAL A 69 -1.62 1.42 -3.30
C VAL A 69 -1.46 2.40 -4.45
N GLU A 70 -2.56 2.75 -5.14
CA GLU A 70 -2.55 3.74 -6.23
C GLU A 70 -1.96 5.07 -5.77
N SER A 71 -2.42 5.60 -4.63
CA SER A 71 -1.94 6.89 -4.12
C SER A 71 -0.46 6.88 -3.73
N ILE A 72 0.06 5.74 -3.28
CA ILE A 72 1.49 5.59 -2.97
C ILE A 72 2.30 5.63 -4.28
N ILE A 73 1.84 4.89 -5.30
CA ILE A 73 2.47 4.87 -6.62
C ILE A 73 2.45 6.27 -7.25
N ASP A 74 1.31 6.96 -7.20
CA ASP A 74 1.18 8.37 -7.63
C ASP A 74 2.22 9.27 -6.98
N SER A 75 2.41 9.08 -5.67
CA SER A 75 3.33 9.91 -4.90
C SER A 75 4.78 9.63 -5.23
N ILE A 76 5.15 8.35 -5.37
CA ILE A 76 6.49 7.96 -5.84
C ILE A 76 6.73 8.52 -7.24
N ASN A 77 5.77 8.38 -8.16
CA ASN A 77 5.90 8.86 -9.53
C ASN A 77 6.10 10.39 -9.59
N ARG A 78 5.34 11.14 -8.78
CA ARG A 78 5.52 12.59 -8.63
C ARG A 78 6.93 12.94 -8.13
N GLU A 79 7.44 12.22 -7.15
CA GLU A 79 8.80 12.46 -6.65
C GLU A 79 9.88 12.08 -7.66
N CYS A 80 9.68 11.01 -8.45
CA CYS A 80 10.55 10.71 -9.59
C CYS A 80 10.61 11.88 -10.58
N HIS A 81 9.45 12.47 -10.93
CA HIS A 81 9.40 13.65 -11.79
C HIS A 81 10.13 14.86 -11.17
N ASN A 82 9.90 15.14 -9.88
CA ASN A 82 10.57 16.23 -9.15
C ASN A 82 12.10 16.08 -9.14
N MET A 83 12.60 14.84 -9.11
CA MET A 83 14.03 14.53 -9.08
C MET A 83 14.63 14.28 -10.46
N ASN A 84 13.88 14.50 -11.54
CA ASN A 84 14.29 14.21 -12.93
C ASN A 84 14.69 12.75 -13.17
N ILE A 85 14.10 11.81 -12.44
CA ILE A 85 14.29 10.38 -12.63
C ILE A 85 13.40 9.94 -13.80
N LEU A 86 14.04 9.57 -14.91
CA LEU A 86 13.36 9.30 -16.19
C LEU A 86 12.54 8.00 -16.20
N LYS A 87 12.83 7.07 -15.28
CA LYS A 87 12.19 5.76 -15.23
C LYS A 87 11.73 5.46 -13.81
N LEU A 88 10.45 5.13 -13.66
CA LEU A 88 9.92 4.63 -12.39
C LEU A 88 10.66 3.34 -11.99
N PRO A 89 11.17 3.24 -10.76
CA PRO A 89 11.77 1.98 -10.28
C PRO A 89 10.69 0.90 -10.19
N ASN A 90 11.12 -0.36 -10.06
CA ASN A 90 10.17 -1.41 -9.71
C ASN A 90 9.56 -1.10 -8.33
N ILE A 91 8.28 -1.36 -8.17
CA ILE A 91 7.51 -1.19 -6.95
C ILE A 91 6.95 -2.56 -6.60
N GLN A 92 7.37 -3.11 -5.45
CA GLN A 92 6.83 -4.34 -4.93
C GLN A 92 6.01 -4.05 -3.68
N VAL A 93 4.72 -4.35 -3.74
CA VAL A 93 3.74 -4.06 -2.70
C VAL A 93 3.35 -5.34 -1.98
N PHE A 94 3.45 -5.34 -0.66
CA PHE A 94 3.03 -6.43 0.22
C PHE A 94 1.76 -6.01 0.98
N LEU A 95 0.64 -6.63 0.66
CA LEU A 95 -0.62 -6.45 1.36
C LEU A 95 -0.66 -7.40 2.55
N ASN A 96 -0.56 -6.87 3.76
CA ASN A 96 -0.64 -7.63 4.99
C ASN A 96 -1.97 -7.40 5.68
N ASP A 97 -2.56 -8.49 6.17
CA ASP A 97 -3.65 -8.49 7.12
C ASP A 97 -3.65 -9.87 7.81
N LEU A 98 -4.57 -10.10 8.74
CA LEU A 98 -4.77 -11.38 9.39
C LEU A 98 -5.12 -12.47 8.38
N MET A 99 -4.84 -13.73 8.74
CA MET A 99 -5.11 -14.91 7.91
C MET A 99 -6.58 -15.05 7.50
N SER A 100 -7.50 -14.46 8.26
CA SER A 100 -8.94 -14.46 8.01
C SER A 100 -9.40 -13.39 7.00
N ASN A 101 -8.51 -12.54 6.51
CA ASN A 101 -8.85 -11.49 5.56
C ASN A 101 -9.18 -12.05 4.17
N ASP A 102 -10.10 -11.40 3.46
CA ASP A 102 -10.52 -11.82 2.11
C ASP A 102 -9.57 -11.26 1.04
N PHE A 103 -8.35 -11.78 0.98
CA PHE A 103 -7.40 -11.46 -0.10
C PHE A 103 -7.92 -11.85 -1.49
N ASN A 104 -8.81 -12.83 -1.59
CA ASN A 104 -9.39 -13.24 -2.88
C ASN A 104 -10.21 -12.11 -3.50
N SER A 105 -10.94 -11.33 -2.69
CA SER A 105 -11.64 -10.13 -3.17
C SER A 105 -10.67 -9.13 -3.82
N ILE A 106 -9.49 -8.94 -3.24
CA ILE A 106 -8.45 -8.03 -3.77
C ILE A 106 -7.85 -8.61 -5.05
N PHE A 107 -7.50 -9.89 -5.06
CA PHE A 107 -6.88 -10.54 -6.22
C PHE A 107 -7.78 -10.55 -7.45
N LYS A 108 -9.10 -10.65 -7.27
CA LYS A 108 -10.07 -10.50 -8.36
C LYS A 108 -10.07 -9.10 -9.00
N LEU A 109 -9.67 -8.07 -8.25
CA LEU A 109 -9.60 -6.68 -8.71
C LEU A 109 -8.24 -6.31 -9.33
N LEU A 110 -7.20 -7.14 -9.15
CA LEU A 110 -5.86 -6.86 -9.68
C LEU A 110 -5.82 -6.67 -11.21
N PRO A 111 -6.53 -7.45 -12.04
CA PRO A 111 -6.47 -7.27 -13.49
C PRO A 111 -6.91 -5.88 -13.95
N SER A 112 -8.05 -5.39 -13.45
CA SER A 112 -8.55 -4.05 -13.78
C SER A 112 -7.68 -2.95 -13.18
N PHE A 113 -7.11 -3.19 -12.00
CA PHE A 113 -6.15 -2.29 -11.39
C PHE A 113 -4.88 -2.13 -12.23
N TYR A 114 -4.26 -3.22 -12.69
CA TYR A 114 -3.05 -3.15 -13.54
C TYR A 114 -3.32 -2.49 -14.89
N GLN A 115 -4.51 -2.71 -15.47
CA GLN A 115 -4.93 -2.00 -16.68
C GLN A 115 -4.99 -0.48 -16.43
N LYS A 116 -5.63 -0.07 -15.33
CA LYS A 116 -5.70 1.35 -14.94
C LYS A 116 -4.31 1.95 -14.73
N LEU A 117 -3.38 1.23 -14.10
CA LEU A 117 -1.99 1.69 -13.95
C LEU A 117 -1.30 1.86 -15.32
N GLU A 118 -1.58 0.98 -16.28
CA GLU A 118 -0.98 1.08 -17.62
C GLU A 118 -1.51 2.30 -18.39
N GLU A 119 -2.80 2.60 -18.23
CA GLU A 119 -3.43 3.79 -18.81
C GLU A 119 -2.89 5.09 -18.17
N SER A 120 -2.68 5.11 -16.85
CA SER A 120 -2.21 6.31 -16.12
C SER A 120 -0.72 6.59 -16.27
N TYR A 121 0.14 5.57 -16.25
CA TYR A 121 1.61 5.74 -16.22
C TYR A 121 2.34 5.11 -17.43
N GLY A 122 1.59 4.61 -18.42
CA GLY A 122 2.15 3.91 -19.58
C GLY A 122 2.80 2.57 -19.21
N CYS A 123 3.89 2.21 -19.92
CA CYS A 123 4.62 0.96 -19.69
C CYS A 123 5.21 0.82 -18.25
N GLY A 124 5.09 1.87 -17.42
CA GLY A 124 5.36 1.86 -15.99
C GLY A 124 4.53 0.85 -15.19
N SER A 125 3.34 0.42 -15.67
CA SER A 125 2.53 -0.64 -15.03
C SER A 125 3.27 -1.97 -14.86
N ARG A 126 4.19 -2.29 -15.78
CA ARG A 126 5.06 -3.50 -15.67
C ARG A 126 6.07 -3.44 -14.54
N SER A 127 6.12 -2.31 -13.84
CA SER A 127 7.03 -2.08 -12.72
C SER A 127 6.32 -2.29 -11.38
N CYS A 128 5.01 -2.55 -11.32
CA CYS A 128 4.29 -2.78 -10.06
C CYS A 128 3.96 -4.27 -9.83
N PHE A 129 4.31 -4.79 -8.66
CA PHE A 129 4.10 -6.18 -8.27
C PHE A 129 3.41 -6.26 -6.91
N ILE A 130 2.16 -6.72 -6.89
CA ILE A 130 1.39 -6.87 -5.65
C ILE A 130 1.40 -8.32 -5.17
N ALA A 131 1.75 -8.53 -3.90
CA ALA A 131 1.70 -9.82 -3.22
C ALA A 131 0.98 -9.70 -1.88
N ALA A 132 0.36 -10.78 -1.40
CA ALA A 132 -0.16 -10.84 -0.03
C ALA A 132 0.88 -11.40 0.93
N MET A 133 0.91 -10.87 2.15
CA MET A 133 1.73 -11.33 3.25
C MET A 133 0.84 -11.55 4.49
N PRO A 134 0.06 -12.64 4.55
CA PRO A 134 -0.93 -12.83 5.60
C PRO A 134 -0.24 -13.16 6.95
N GLY A 135 -0.75 -12.59 8.03
CA GLY A 135 -0.22 -12.76 9.38
C GLY A 135 -0.38 -11.53 10.25
N SER A 136 -0.25 -11.70 11.56
CA SER A 136 -0.24 -10.58 12.52
C SER A 136 1.02 -9.74 12.34
N PHE A 137 0.89 -8.44 12.11
CA PHE A 137 2.03 -7.51 12.06
C PHE A 137 2.66 -7.26 13.43
N TYR A 138 2.10 -7.82 14.51
CA TYR A 138 2.78 -7.90 15.81
C TYR A 138 3.87 -8.98 15.84
N GLY A 139 3.92 -9.86 14.83
CA GLY A 139 4.98 -10.83 14.60
C GLY A 139 5.94 -10.42 13.47
N ARG A 140 6.93 -11.27 13.18
CA ARG A 140 7.83 -11.08 12.04
C ARG A 140 7.12 -11.46 10.74
N LEU A 141 6.96 -10.49 9.85
CA LEU A 141 6.42 -10.70 8.49
C LEU A 141 7.53 -10.73 7.42
N PHE A 142 8.55 -9.89 7.57
CA PHE A 142 9.58 -9.72 6.54
C PHE A 142 10.97 -10.19 7.04
N PRO A 143 11.82 -10.71 6.13
CA PRO A 143 13.24 -10.89 6.38
C PRO A 143 13.92 -9.59 6.88
N PRO A 144 14.99 -9.70 7.69
CA PRO A 144 15.86 -8.56 8.00
C PRO A 144 16.43 -7.93 6.72
N CYS A 145 16.70 -6.63 6.75
CA CYS A 145 17.45 -5.89 5.71
C CYS A 145 16.80 -5.84 4.31
N ILE A 146 15.48 -5.76 4.21
CA ILE A 146 14.84 -5.30 2.97
C ILE A 146 15.08 -3.78 2.86
N LEU A 147 16.15 -3.40 2.16
CA LEU A 147 16.80 -2.07 2.22
C LEU A 147 15.90 -0.85 2.02
N TYR A 148 14.71 -0.96 1.43
CA TYR A 148 13.88 0.19 1.07
C TYR A 148 12.38 -0.12 1.24
N THR A 149 11.94 -0.32 2.49
CA THR A 149 10.53 -0.63 2.80
C THR A 149 9.78 0.59 3.34
N LEU A 150 8.76 1.05 2.62
CA LEU A 150 7.75 1.98 3.14
C LEU A 150 6.63 1.19 3.82
N LEU A 151 6.31 1.50 5.07
CA LEU A 151 5.22 0.86 5.82
C LEU A 151 4.01 1.80 5.93
N THR A 152 2.86 1.38 5.43
CA THR A 152 1.57 2.03 5.69
C THR A 152 0.75 1.14 6.62
N ALA A 153 0.04 1.72 7.59
CA ALA A 153 -0.88 0.96 8.42
C ALA A 153 -2.23 1.67 8.44
N PHE A 154 -3.25 1.04 7.85
CA PHE A 154 -4.62 1.57 7.78
C PHE A 154 -5.57 0.84 8.73
N ILE A 155 -5.11 0.55 9.93
CA ILE A 155 -5.97 -0.06 10.95
C ILE A 155 -6.77 1.06 11.60
N GLY A 156 -7.88 1.42 10.96
CA GLY A 156 -8.93 2.31 11.45
C GLY A 156 -8.46 3.48 12.31
N PHE A 157 -8.20 4.65 11.70
CA PHE A 157 -8.08 5.96 12.37
C PHE A 157 -7.21 6.01 13.64
N LEU A 158 -6.05 6.66 13.54
CA LEU A 158 -5.15 7.00 14.66
C LEU A 158 -4.37 5.81 15.26
N ARG A 159 -3.21 5.51 14.67
CA ARG A 159 -1.91 5.76 15.32
C ARG A 159 -0.76 5.30 14.42
N PHE A 160 0.25 6.16 14.33
CA PHE A 160 1.57 5.96 13.69
C PHE A 160 1.62 6.01 12.15
N ALA A 161 1.40 7.21 11.61
CA ALA A 161 2.26 7.68 10.51
C ALA A 161 3.62 8.05 11.11
N ASN A 162 4.42 7.04 11.44
CA ASN A 162 5.83 7.16 11.82
C ASN A 162 6.42 5.75 11.95
N LEU A 163 6.56 5.03 10.82
CA LEU A 163 7.63 4.05 10.69
C LEU A 163 8.53 4.49 9.54
N LEU A 164 9.35 5.48 9.85
CA LEU A 164 10.56 5.79 9.12
C LEU A 164 11.55 4.63 9.34
N LEU A 165 12.12 4.17 8.22
CA LEU A 165 13.33 3.38 8.05
C LEU A 165 14.07 3.04 9.35
N TYR A 166 14.00 1.78 9.78
CA TYR A 166 15.11 1.19 10.52
C TYR A 166 15.32 -0.26 10.07
N CYS A 167 16.44 -0.48 9.38
CA CYS A 167 17.11 -1.76 9.40
C CYS A 167 17.42 -2.11 10.86
N LEU A 168 16.83 -3.20 11.35
CA LEU A 168 17.42 -4.04 12.39
C LEU A 168 17.80 -5.37 11.74
#